data_AF-A0A7K0ZVM3-F1
#
_entry.id   AF-A0A7K0ZVM3-F1
#
_cell.length_a   1.000
_cell.length_b   1.000
_cell.length_c   1.000
_cell.angle_alpha   90.00
_cell.angle_beta   90.00
_cell.angle_gamma   90.00
#
_symmetry.space_group_name_H-M   'P 1'
#
loop_
_entity.id
_entity.type
_entity.pdbx_description
1 polymer ?
#
loop_
_entity_poly.entity_id
_entity_poly.type
_entity_poly.pdbx_seq_one_letter_code
_entity_poly.pdbx_strand_id
1 'polypeptide(L)' 'MTEPSARQPAAVLWDMDGTLVDTEPYWIATEFEMAQRYGGTWSEEHALRLVGNDLLESGRYIREHMGIDRT' A
#
# COMPACT_ATOMS: atom_id res chain seq x y z
N MET A 1 46.07 -7.76 -3.31
CA MET A 1 44.74 -8.31 -2.98
C MET A 1 43.77 -7.73 -3.98
N THR A 2 43.24 -8.55 -4.88
CA THR A 2 42.24 -8.15 -5.88
C THR A 2 40.85 -8.34 -5.26
N GLU A 3 40.08 -7.27 -5.14
CA GLU A 3 38.67 -7.32 -4.75
C GLU A 3 37.87 -8.21 -5.73
N PRO A 4 36.90 -9.00 -5.25
CA PRO A 4 36.08 -9.79 -6.14
C PRO A 4 35.23 -8.87 -7.02
N SER A 5 35.32 -9.06 -8.35
CA SER A 5 34.42 -8.43 -9.31
C SER A 5 32.98 -8.82 -8.98
N ALA A 6 32.15 -7.84 -8.61
CA ALA A 6 30.75 -8.08 -8.28
C ALA A 6 30.05 -8.67 -9.51
N ARG A 7 29.60 -9.92 -9.40
CA ARG A 7 28.89 -10.62 -10.47
C ARG A 7 27.58 -9.89 -10.75
N GLN A 8 27.39 -9.41 -11.98
CA GLN A 8 26.18 -8.68 -12.36
C GLN A 8 24.94 -9.60 -12.30
N PRO A 9 23.77 -9.08 -11.93
CA PRO A 9 22.52 -9.84 -11.95
C PRO A 9 22.16 -10.22 -13.39
N ALA A 10 21.64 -11.43 -13.58
CA ALA A 10 21.19 -11.89 -14.90
C ALA A 10 19.84 -11.27 -15.33
N ALA A 11 19.03 -10.83 -14.34
CA ALA A 11 17.77 -10.14 -14.55
C ALA A 11 17.41 -9.32 -13.29
N VAL A 12 16.51 -8.35 -13.45
CA VAL A 12 15.95 -7.55 -12.35
C VAL A 12 14.42 -7.53 -12.50
N LEU A 13 13.71 -7.76 -11.40
CA LEU A 13 12.26 -7.60 -11.30
C LEU A 13 11.99 -6.37 -10.45
N TRP A 14 11.16 -5.46 -10.96
CA TRP A 14 10.71 -4.28 -10.25
C TRP A 14 9.26 -4.47 -9.87
N ASP A 15 8.93 -4.05 -8.65
CA ASP A 15 7.54 -3.81 -8.28
C ASP A 15 6.95 -2.64 -9.09
N MET A 16 5.63 -2.56 -9.22
CA MET A 16 4.97 -1.54 -10.03
C MET A 16 4.57 -0.32 -9.19
N ASP A 17 3.62 -0.51 -8.29
CA ASP A 17 3.03 0.53 -7.44
C ASP A 17 4.06 1.05 -6.43
N GLY A 18 4.13 2.37 -6.25
CA GLY A 18 5.11 3.02 -5.38
C GLY A 18 6.58 2.90 -5.82
N THR A 19 6.88 2.07 -6.83
CA THR A 19 8.24 1.84 -7.35
C THR A 19 8.44 2.42 -8.75
N LEU A 20 7.66 1.95 -9.73
CA LEU A 20 7.70 2.46 -11.11
C LEU A 20 6.68 3.58 -11.33
N VAL A 21 5.58 3.55 -10.59
CA VAL A 21 4.49 4.53 -10.70
C VAL A 21 4.18 5.08 -9.31
N ASP A 22 4.08 6.40 -9.18
CA ASP A 22 3.72 7.08 -7.93
C ASP A 22 2.21 6.97 -7.65
N THR A 23 1.76 5.76 -7.33
CA THR A 23 0.34 5.45 -7.10
C THR A 23 -0.08 5.59 -5.64
N GLU A 24 0.84 5.56 -4.68
CA GLU A 24 0.53 5.61 -3.25
C GLU A 24 -0.30 6.83 -2.83
N PRO A 25 -0.05 8.05 -3.32
CA PRO A 25 -0.90 9.19 -2.97
C PRO A 25 -2.38 9.01 -3.38
N TYR A 26 -2.62 8.30 -4.49
CA TYR A 26 -3.98 8.05 -5.00
C TYR A 26 -4.70 6.98 -4.17
N TRP A 27 -4.01 5.92 -3.78
CA TRP A 27 -4.56 4.90 -2.88
C TRP A 27 -4.95 5.50 -1.54
N ILE A 28 -4.03 6.26 -0.94
CA ILE A 28 -4.26 6.94 0.34
C ILE A 28 -5.45 7.90 0.25
N ALA A 29 -5.50 8.75 -0.79
CA ALA A 29 -6.62 9.68 -0.99
C ALA A 29 -7.97 8.95 -1.10
N THR A 30 -8.01 7.85 -1.86
CA THR A 30 -9.22 7.05 -2.05
C THR A 30 -9.72 6.43 -0.74
N GLU A 31 -8.81 5.97 0.12
CA GLU A 31 -9.16 5.42 1.43
C GLU A 31 -9.78 6.47 2.36
N PHE A 32 -9.23 7.69 2.38
CA PHE A 32 -9.81 8.82 3.12
C PHE A 32 -11.18 9.23 2.57
N GLU A 33 -11.33 9.29 1.25
CA GLU A 33 -12.63 9.55 0.60
C GLU A 33 -13.67 8.49 0.96
N MET A 34 -13.27 7.22 0.99
CA MET A 34 -14.13 6.12 1.41
C MET A 34 -14.57 6.27 2.87
N ALA A 35 -13.64 6.55 3.79
CA ALA A 35 -13.97 6.78 5.19
C ALA A 35 -14.96 7.95 5.35
N GLN A 36 -14.71 9.08 4.69
CA GLN A 36 -15.62 10.23 4.70
C GLN A 36 -17.01 9.86 4.17
N ARG A 37 -17.07 9.13 3.05
CA ARG A 37 -18.32 8.76 2.39
C ARG A 37 -19.21 7.86 3.26
N TYR A 38 -18.61 6.94 4.00
CA TYR A 38 -19.34 5.95 4.80
C TYR A 38 -19.37 6.28 6.30
N GLY A 39 -18.95 7.48 6.70
CA GLY A 39 -18.97 7.93 8.09
C GLY A 39 -17.95 7.21 9.00
N GLY A 40 -16.91 6.62 8.41
CA GLY A 40 -15.81 5.98 9.11
C GLY A 40 -14.69 6.95 9.50
N THR A 41 -13.69 6.43 10.18
CA THR A 41 -12.46 7.15 10.53
C THR A 41 -11.26 6.47 9.89
N TRP A 42 -10.36 7.26 9.33
CA TRP A 42 -9.10 6.77 8.76
C TRP A 42 -7.95 7.68 9.16
N SER A 43 -6.75 7.12 9.28
CA SER A 43 -5.53 7.86 9.64
C SER A 43 -4.43 7.56 8.63
N GLU A 44 -3.43 8.44 8.55
CA GLU A 44 -2.24 8.19 7.72
C GLU A 44 -1.52 6.91 8.15
N GLU A 45 -1.51 6.59 9.45
CA GLU A 45 -0.94 5.34 9.95
C GLU A 45 -1.68 4.11 9.39
N HIS A 46 -3.01 4.14 9.34
CA HIS A 46 -3.78 3.06 8.74
C HIS A 46 -3.50 2.93 7.23
N ALA A 47 -3.42 4.06 6.52
CA ALA A 47 -3.16 4.07 5.08
C ALA A 47 -1.76 3.54 4.73
N LEU A 48 -0.73 4.00 5.44
CA LEU A 48 0.66 3.53 5.25
C LEU A 48 0.82 2.04 5.55
N ARG A 49 -0.03 1.47 6.41
CA ARG A 49 0.00 0.03 6.71
C ARG A 49 -0.54 -0.84 5.56
N LEU A 50 -1.20 -0.24 4.58
CA LEU A 50 -1.75 -0.94 3.42
C LEU A 50 -0.79 -1.01 2.22
N VAL A 51 0.23 -0.15 2.20
CA VAL A 51 1.23 -0.10 1.13
C VAL A 51 1.89 -1.47 0.93
N GLY A 52 1.84 -1.98 -0.30
CA GLY A 52 2.44 -3.26 -0.69
C GLY A 52 1.66 -4.52 -0.25
N ASN A 53 0.53 -4.39 0.45
CA ASN A 53 -0.33 -5.53 0.76
C ASN A 53 -1.18 -5.94 -0.45
N ASP A 54 -1.57 -7.21 -0.51
CA ASP A 54 -2.61 -7.63 -1.45
C ASP A 54 -3.97 -7.03 -1.09
N LEU A 55 -4.83 -6.87 -2.10
CA LEU A 55 -6.11 -6.21 -1.95
C LEU A 55 -7.04 -6.87 -0.92
N LEU A 56 -6.98 -8.20 -0.75
CA LEU A 56 -7.84 -8.91 0.21
C LEU A 56 -7.35 -8.71 1.65
N GLU A 57 -6.04 -8.65 1.87
CA GLU A 57 -5.45 -8.26 3.15
C GLU A 57 -5.84 -6.82 3.51
N SER A 58 -5.65 -5.88 2.59
CA SER A 58 -6.01 -4.47 2.78
C SER A 58 -7.50 -4.30 3.07
N GLY A 59 -8.36 -4.99 2.31
CA GLY A 59 -9.81 -4.96 2.54
C GLY A 59 -10.23 -5.54 3.91
N ARG A 60 -9.52 -6.56 4.40
CA ARG A 60 -9.77 -7.12 5.74
C ARG A 60 -9.37 -6.12 6.83
N TYR A 61 -8.24 -5.45 6.69
CA TYR A 61 -7.75 -4.42 7.61
C TYR A 61 -8.68 -3.19 7.64
N ILE A 62 -9.06 -2.67 6.47
CA ILE A 62 -10.03 -1.57 6.31
C ILE A 62 -11.32 -1.90 7.04
N ARG A 63 -11.86 -3.10 6.81
CA ARG A 63 -13.09 -3.54 7.43
C ARG A 63 -12.98 -3.52 8.96
N GLU A 64 -11.87 -3.98 9.51
CA GLU A 64 -11.64 -4.03 10.97
C GLU A 64 -11.48 -2.64 11.61
N HIS A 65 -10.78 -1.72 10.95
CA HIS A 65 -10.34 -0.47 11.58
C HIS A 65 -11.12 0.79 11.17
N MET A 66 -11.77 0.80 10.01
CA MET A 66 -12.40 2.04 9.52
C MET A 66 -13.68 2.42 10.27
N GLY A 67 -14.28 1.48 11.02
CA GLY A 67 -15.45 1.76 11.85
C GLY A 67 -16.74 2.05 11.06
N ILE A 68 -16.84 1.61 9.81
CA ILE A 68 -18.04 1.79 8.96
C ILE A 68 -19.15 0.80 9.34
N ASP A 69 -20.41 1.24 9.19
CA ASP A 69 -21.58 0.37 9.30
C ASP A 69 -21.59 -0.65 8.17
N ARG A 70 -22.00 -1.89 8.48
CA ARG A 70 -21.98 -3.05 7.57
C ARG A 70 -23.39 -3.62 7.33
N THR A 71 -24.42 -2.90 7.76
CA THR A 71 -25.83 -3.30 7.59
C THR A 71 -26.37 -3.07 6.19
#